data_AF-A0A371NWG6-F1
#
_entry.id   AF-A0A371NWG6-F1
#
_cell.length_a   1.000
_cell.length_b   1.000
_cell.length_c   1.000
_cell.angle_alpha   90.00
_cell.angle_beta   90.00
_cell.angle_gamma   90.00
#
_symmetry.space_group_name_H-M   'P 1'
#
loop_
_entity.id
_entity.type
_entity.pdbx_description
1 polymer ?
#
loop_
_entity_poly.entity_id
_entity_poly.type
_entity_poly.pdbx_seq_one_letter_code
_entity_poly.pdbx_strand_id
1 'polypeptide(L)'
;MNLYLVRNDRGRAVWVAWEDDEMRIWSYLQNTGKFHLNQGLYLDFYFDQNNTYEPATVETARQAIRDGVGHLDARVWAHRIRRFEADPAARAADEVLRHG
;
A
#
# COMPACT_ATOMS: atom_id res chain seq x y z
N MET A 1 -2.43 -4.00 -14.39
CA MET A 1 -2.47 -3.93 -12.92
C MET A 1 -1.16 -4.44 -12.40
N ASN A 2 -0.49 -3.66 -11.56
CA ASN A 2 0.86 -3.99 -11.09
C ASN A 2 0.90 -3.96 -9.56
N LEU A 3 1.63 -4.89 -8.97
CA LEU A 3 1.94 -4.88 -7.54
C LEU A 3 3.38 -4.44 -7.33
N TYR A 4 3.59 -3.66 -6.27
CA TYR A 4 4.91 -3.18 -5.89
C TYR A 4 5.16 -3.38 -4.40
N LEU A 5 6.39 -3.74 -4.06
CA LEU A 5 6.93 -3.58 -2.73
C LEU A 5 7.65 -2.23 -2.68
N VAL A 6 7.10 -1.31 -1.89
CA VAL A 6 7.63 0.05 -1.77
C VAL A 6 8.65 0.09 -0.64
N ARG A 7 9.86 0.55 -0.96
CA ARG A 7 10.96 0.72 -0.01
C ARG A 7 11.32 2.19 0.12
N ASN A 8 11.55 2.63 1.35
CA ASN A 8 12.05 3.98 1.59
C ASN A 8 13.54 4.11 1.22
N ASP A 9 14.06 5.33 1.35
CA ASP A 9 15.47 5.71 1.20
C ASP A 9 16.46 4.83 1.99
N ARG A 10 16.01 4.18 3.07
CA ARG A 10 16.80 3.25 3.89
C ARG A 10 16.66 1.78 3.46
N GLY A 11 16.00 1.51 2.34
CA GLY A 11 15.76 0.16 1.82
C GLY A 11 14.70 -0.66 2.60
N ARG A 12 14.04 -0.06 3.60
CA ARG A 12 13.03 -0.75 4.39
C ARG A 12 11.70 -0.79 3.63
N ALA A 13 11.12 -1.99 3.52
CA ALA A 13 9.76 -2.13 3.00
C ALA A 13 8.77 -1.40 3.91
N VAL A 14 8.01 -0.46 3.33
CA VAL A 14 7.06 0.39 4.05
C VAL A 14 5.63 0.19 3.58
N TRP A 15 5.42 -0.14 2.30
CA TRP A 15 4.10 -0.38 1.74
C TRP A 15 4.11 -1.54 0.75
N VAL A 16 2.97 -2.22 0.65
CA VAL A 16 2.58 -2.95 -0.55
C VAL A 16 1.66 -2.03 -1.34
N ALA A 17 2.05 -1.69 -2.56
CA ALA A 17 1.28 -0.82 -3.43
C ALA A 17 0.67 -1.62 -4.59
N TRP A 18 -0.49 -1.17 -5.06
CA TRP A 18 -1.18 -1.69 -6.22
C TRP A 18 -1.52 -0.53 -7.15
N GLU A 19 -1.10 -0.64 -8.40
CA GLU A 19 -1.48 0.25 -9.48
C GLU A 19 -2.61 -0.39 -10.29
N ASP A 20 -3.73 0.30 -10.35
CA ASP A 20 -4.90 -0.14 -11.12
C ASP A 20 -4.84 0.28 -12.60
N ASP A 21 -5.89 -0.06 -13.35
CA ASP A 21 -6.03 0.25 -14.77
C ASP A 21 -6.24 1.74 -15.07
N GLU A 22 -6.65 2.52 -14.06
CA GLU A 22 -6.78 3.98 -14.14
C GLU A 22 -5.52 4.71 -13.65
N MET A 23 -4.39 4.00 -13.51
CA MET A 23 -3.12 4.55 -13.00
C MET A 23 -3.22 5.12 -11.58
N ARG A 24 -4.19 4.67 -10.79
CA ARG A 24 -4.32 5.05 -9.38
C ARG A 24 -3.43 4.15 -8.53
N ILE A 25 -2.71 4.76 -7.59
CA ILE A 25 -1.88 4.02 -6.64
C ILE A 25 -2.65 3.81 -5.34
N TRP A 26 -2.84 2.55 -4.98
CA TRP A 26 -3.42 2.09 -3.73
C TRP A 26 -2.33 1.53 -2.83
N SER A 27 -2.45 1.69 -1.51
CA SER A 27 -1.53 1.08 -0.54
C SER A 27 -2.28 0.22 0.45
N TYR A 28 -1.73 -0.96 0.75
CA TYR A 28 -2.23 -1.82 1.81
C TYR A 28 -1.92 -1.22 3.18
N LEU A 29 -2.93 -1.12 4.04
CA LEU A 29 -2.81 -0.68 5.42
C LEU A 29 -3.12 -1.85 6.36
N GLN A 30 -2.11 -2.34 7.09
CA GLN A 30 -2.25 -3.50 7.98
C GLN A 30 -3.33 -3.26 9.04
N ASN A 31 -3.47 -2.03 9.53
CA ASN A 31 -4.42 -1.68 10.58
C ASN A 31 -5.88 -1.95 10.16
N THR A 32 -6.21 -1.84 8.86
CA THR A 32 -7.56 -2.05 8.33
C THR A 32 -7.71 -3.37 7.57
N GLY A 33 -6.59 -3.98 7.16
CA GLY A 33 -6.57 -5.17 6.32
C GLY A 33 -6.98 -4.91 4.87
N LYS A 34 -6.96 -3.65 4.42
CA LYS A 34 -7.48 -3.21 3.12
C LYS A 34 -6.48 -2.33 2.37
N PHE A 35 -6.68 -2.22 1.07
CA PHE A 35 -6.02 -1.24 0.21
C PHE A 35 -6.82 0.06 0.18
N HIS A 36 -6.11 1.17 0.29
CA HIS A 36 -6.68 2.52 0.26
C HIS A 36 -5.99 3.36 -0.81
N LEU A 37 -6.75 4.24 -1.47
CA LEU A 37 -6.19 5.15 -2.45
C LEU A 37 -5.16 6.07 -1.77
N ASN A 38 -3.96 6.14 -2.35
CA ASN A 38 -2.84 6.83 -1.73
C ASN A 38 -2.23 7.86 -2.69
N GLN A 39 -2.76 9.08 -2.61
CA GLN A 39 -2.29 10.20 -3.41
C GLN A 39 -0.81 10.54 -3.16
N GLY A 40 -0.31 10.29 -1.94
CA GLY A 40 1.10 10.50 -1.62
C GLY A 40 2.02 9.56 -2.41
N LEU A 41 1.68 8.26 -2.47
CA LEU A 41 2.43 7.31 -3.29
C LEU A 41 2.23 7.55 -4.79
N TYR A 42 1.06 8.03 -5.23
CA TYR A 42 0.87 8.44 -6.63
C TYR A 42 1.86 9.53 -7.03
N LEU A 43 1.95 10.60 -6.23
CA LEU A 43 2.88 11.70 -6.51
C LEU A 43 4.33 11.23 -6.49
N ASP A 44 4.67 10.40 -5.52
CA ASP A 44 6.03 9.87 -5.39
C ASP A 44 6.39 8.89 -6.52
N PHE A 45 5.46 8.04 -6.97
CA PHE A 45 5.71 7.11 -8.07
C PHE A 45 5.96 7.82 -9.40
N TYR A 46 5.15 8.83 -9.72
CA TYR A 46 5.17 9.48 -11.03
C TYR A 46 6.09 10.71 -11.11
N PHE A 47 6.36 11.37 -9.99
CA PHE A 47 7.06 12.66 -9.98
C PHE A 47 8.25 12.69 -9.01
N ASP A 48 8.02 12.48 -7.70
CA ASP A 48 9.04 12.81 -6.70
C ASP A 48 10.16 11.75 -6.59
N GLN A 49 9.83 10.47 -6.84
CA GLN A 49 10.75 9.33 -6.86
C GLN A 49 11.62 9.18 -5.60
N ASN A 50 11.08 9.48 -4.40
CA ASN A 50 11.82 9.35 -3.15
C ASN A 50 11.86 7.89 -2.64
N ASN A 51 10.86 7.09 -2.98
CA ASN A 51 10.85 5.66 -2.67
C ASN A 51 11.25 4.82 -3.89
N THR A 52 11.71 3.60 -3.63
CA THR A 52 11.90 2.56 -4.65
C THR A 52 10.65 1.69 -4.73
N TYR A 53 10.18 1.42 -5.95
CA TYR A 53 9.01 0.59 -6.24
C TYR A 53 9.46 -0.68 -6.95
N GLU A 54 9.69 -1.73 -6.19
CA GLU A 54 10.11 -3.03 -6.74
C GLU A 54 8.87 -3.80 -7.21
N PRO A 55 8.80 -4.25 -8.48
CA PRO A 55 7.71 -5.13 -8.90
C PRO A 55 7.60 -6.36 -7.99
N ALA A 56 6.39 -6.66 -7.55
CA ALA A 56 6.11 -7.75 -6.64
C ALA A 56 5.13 -8.75 -7.26
N THR A 57 5.31 -10.03 -6.98
CA THR A 57 4.28 -11.04 -7.24
C THR A 57 3.23 -11.04 -6.14
N VAL A 58 2.09 -11.68 -6.37
CA VAL A 58 1.06 -11.91 -5.34
C VAL A 58 1.65 -12.62 -4.11
N GLU A 59 2.51 -13.63 -4.31
CA GLU A 59 3.13 -14.36 -3.20
C GLU A 59 4.03 -13.44 -2.36
N THR A 60 4.82 -12.60 -3.02
CA THR A 60 5.73 -11.65 -2.37
C THR A 60 4.94 -10.59 -1.60
N ALA A 61 3.89 -10.04 -2.20
CA ALA A 61 2.98 -9.10 -1.55
C ALA A 61 2.30 -9.72 -0.32
N ARG A 62 1.80 -10.95 -0.44
CA ARG A 62 1.19 -11.69 0.68
C ARG A 62 2.19 -11.93 1.81
N GLN A 63 3.43 -12.27 1.48
CA GLN A 63 4.47 -12.45 2.50
C GLN A 63 4.77 -11.13 3.22
N ALA A 64 4.95 -10.03 2.48
CA ALA A 64 5.19 -8.71 3.07
C ALA A 64 4.06 -8.26 4.01
N ILE A 65 2.80 -8.52 3.65
CA ILE A 65 1.63 -8.27 4.51
C ILE A 65 1.69 -9.12 5.79
N ARG A 66 2.06 -10.39 5.70
CA ARG A 66 2.25 -11.24 6.89
C ARG A 66 3.38 -10.74 7.78
N ASP A 67 4.43 -10.18 7.18
CA ASP A 67 5.57 -9.61 7.89
C ASP A 67 5.27 -8.23 8.49
N GLY A 68 4.05 -7.69 8.30
CA GLY A 68 3.57 -6.46 8.92
C GLY A 68 3.85 -5.17 8.14
N VAL A 69 4.22 -5.27 6.85
CA VAL A 69 4.38 -4.10 5.98
C VAL A 69 3.05 -3.33 5.87
N GLY A 70 3.13 -2.01 5.93
CA GLY A 70 1.94 -1.14 5.93
C GLY A 70 1.27 -0.99 7.31
N HIS A 71 1.92 -1.38 8.41
CA HIS A 71 1.44 -1.07 9.76
C HIS A 71 1.82 0.35 10.19
N LEU A 72 0.82 1.11 10.67
CA LEU A 72 1.01 2.42 11.28
C LEU A 72 0.84 2.34 12.80
N ASP A 73 1.75 3.00 13.54
CA ASP A 73 1.63 3.14 14.99
C ASP A 73 0.39 3.95 15.35
N ALA A 74 -0.59 3.28 15.96
CA ALA A 74 -1.86 3.88 16.34
C ALA A 74 -1.71 5.01 17.36
N ARG A 75 -0.65 5.04 18.16
CA ARG A 75 -0.40 6.12 19.13
C ARG A 75 -0.08 7.44 18.44
N VAL A 76 0.52 7.37 17.25
CA VAL A 76 0.92 8.54 16.46
C VAL A 76 -0.14 8.88 15.41
N TRP A 77 -0.74 7.87 14.80
CA TRP A 77 -1.57 8.03 13.60
C TRP A 77 -3.06 7.74 13.79
N ALA A 78 -3.55 7.68 15.04
CA ALA A 78 -4.95 7.35 15.37
C ALA A 78 -5.99 8.04 14.48
N HIS A 79 -5.86 9.35 14.25
CA HIS A 79 -6.81 10.13 13.44
C HIS A 79 -6.84 9.68 11.98
N ARG A 80 -5.68 9.31 11.40
CA ARG A 80 -5.60 8.82 10.02
C ARG A 80 -6.13 7.40 9.92
N ILE A 81 -5.80 6.54 10.88
CA ILE A 81 -6.30 5.16 10.92
C ILE A 81 -7.83 5.16 10.95
N ARG A 82 -8.46 5.95 11.82
CA ARG A 82 -9.93 6.08 11.86
C ARG A 82 -10.53 6.56 10.54
N ARG A 83 -9.85 7.47 9.83
CA ARG A 83 -10.29 7.91 8.51
C ARG A 83 -10.23 6.78 7.49
N PHE A 84 -9.19 5.94 7.52
CA PHE A 84 -9.09 4.77 6.65
C PHE A 84 -10.10 3.67 7.02
N GLU A 85 -10.37 3.45 8.31
CA GLU A 85 -11.42 2.52 8.75
C GLU A 85 -12.80 2.91 8.22
N ALA A 86 -13.06 4.22 8.09
CA ALA A 86 -14.31 4.76 7.55
C ALA A 86 -14.32 4.96 6.02
N ASP A 87 -13.26 4.58 5.31
CA ASP A 87 -13.15 4.78 3.86
C ASP A 87 -14.05 3.78 3.10
N PRO A 88 -15.13 4.25 2.43
CA PRO A 88 -16.04 3.37 1.70
C PRO A 88 -15.44 2.85 0.38
N ALA A 89 -14.38 3.48 -0.13
CA ALA A 89 -13.74 3.09 -1.38
C ALA A 89 -12.64 2.03 -1.17
N ALA A 90 -12.36 1.65 0.08
CA ALA A 90 -11.32 0.70 0.44
C ALA A 90 -11.55 -0.66 -0.23
N ARG A 91 -10.48 -1.24 -0.78
CA ARG A 91 -10.51 -2.53 -1.48
C ARG A 91 -10.01 -3.65 -0.58
N ALA A 92 -10.67 -4.80 -0.64
CA ALA A 92 -10.23 -5.95 0.14
C ALA A 92 -8.89 -6.47 -0.41
N ALA A 93 -8.00 -6.92 0.48
CA ALA A 93 -6.71 -7.47 0.04
C ALA A 93 -6.88 -8.65 -0.94
N ASP A 94 -7.83 -9.53 -0.66
CA ASP A 94 -8.12 -10.68 -1.52
C ASP A 94 -8.71 -10.29 -2.88
N GLU A 95 -9.40 -9.15 -2.99
CA GLU A 95 -9.88 -8.62 -4.28
C GLU A 95 -8.68 -8.21 -5.13
N VAL A 96 -7.79 -7.38 -4.57
CA VAL A 96 -6.59 -6.88 -5.26
C VAL A 96 -5.63 -8.01 -5.64
N LEU A 97 -5.33 -8.90 -4.68
CA LEU A 97 -4.33 -9.96 -4.83
C LEU A 97 -4.79 -11.16 -5.67
N ARG A 98 -6.03 -11.17 -6.18
CA ARG A 98 -6.48 -12.15 -7.19
C ARG A 98 -6.19 -11.70 -8.62
N HIS A 99 -5.95 -10.41 -8.82
CA HIS A 99 -5.82 -9.78 -10.13
C HIS A 99 -4.43 -9.16 -10.38
N GLY A 100 -3.56 -9.17 -9.37
CA GLY A 100 -2.17 -8.74 -9.46
C GLY A 100 -1.21 -9.90 -9.75
#